data_AF-A0A445JSS5-F1
#
_entry.id   AF-A0A445JSS5-F1
#
_cell.length_a   1.000
_cell.length_b   1.000
_cell.length_c   1.000
_cell.angle_alpha   90.00
_cell.angle_beta   90.00
_cell.angle_gamma   90.00
#
_symmetry.space_group_name_H-M   'P 1'
#
loop_
_entity.id
_entity.type
_entity.pdbx_description
1 polymer ?
#
loop_
_entity_poly.entity_id
_entity_poly.type
_entity_poly.pdbx_seq_one_letter_code
_entity_poly.pdbx_strand_id
1 'polypeptide(L)'
;MSSAGVTTLSPVPRELLLSPDGYYTPLHLSLDREFIFIYLSYFGSLTPMRVLPCDTIESVKLKIQKSEGLPSLTNKQKLVCDGRELARSNSLLKEYGVTEGNVLHLVIRLSDLQTISVRTSSGKDFTFQVERCRDVGYIKQQIGKKEKCFADPEQQEVMCNGKLLEDQMLIDDICSKYNDAVIHLFVRVKYAEVRTGQDELSVVAKELNDTKDYETNCRRKYDISKEDTRREYGVVEPIMPRKALDRDLLLEPVIVNKKIELASEIWNMINSTYEGLDIGNYPIRSAEGTGGAYFMLDSTGQKYISVFKPIDEEPMAVNNPRGLPFSEDGEGLKKGTTVGQGAFREVAAYILDHPMSGRRSLFGDEKGFAGVPPTVMVKCLHKGFNHPGELTTKIGSLQMFIENNGSCEDMGPGAFPVKEVHKISVVDMRLANADRHAGNILIGKVEENGQAVLIPIDHGYCLPKSFEDCTFEWLYWPQARQPYSPEIIDYIKSLDADEDIALLKFHGWDLPVECARTLQISTMLLKKGVKRGMTPFAIGSLMCRESLNKESVIEGIVKAALDSVLPCTSEATFLDTVSEIMDQHLDEITGSIS
;
A
#
# COMPACT_ATOMS: atom_id res chain seq x y z
N MET A 1 -65.59 -58.72 -1.29
CA MET A 1 -66.18 -57.64 -2.11
C MET A 1 -66.07 -56.33 -1.36
N SER A 2 -65.75 -55.25 -2.10
CA SER A 2 -65.79 -53.81 -1.79
C SER A 2 -64.87 -53.15 -0.74
N SER A 3 -64.01 -52.31 -1.31
CA SER A 3 -63.69 -50.89 -1.03
C SER A 3 -63.08 -50.44 0.30
N ALA A 4 -61.80 -50.05 0.16
CA ALA A 4 -61.17 -48.80 0.59
C ALA A 4 -61.89 -47.90 1.62
N GLY A 5 -61.15 -47.59 2.69
CA GLY A 5 -61.44 -46.52 3.63
C GLY A 5 -60.18 -46.18 4.45
N VAL A 6 -59.87 -44.89 4.47
CA VAL A 6 -58.71 -44.22 5.10
C VAL A 6 -58.65 -44.42 6.62
N THR A 7 -57.45 -44.59 7.19
CA THR A 7 -57.22 -44.23 8.59
C THR A 7 -55.77 -43.78 8.85
N THR A 8 -55.66 -42.54 9.31
CA THR A 8 -54.58 -41.98 10.12
C THR A 8 -54.31 -42.83 11.37
N LEU A 9 -53.07 -42.84 11.88
CA LEU A 9 -52.72 -42.91 13.31
C LEU A 9 -51.18 -42.87 13.48
N SER A 10 -50.69 -41.83 14.17
CA SER A 10 -49.39 -41.81 14.85
C SER A 10 -49.54 -42.43 16.27
N PRO A 11 -48.48 -42.59 17.07
CA PRO A 11 -47.66 -43.81 17.13
C PRO A 11 -47.52 -44.35 18.59
N VAL A 12 -46.47 -45.19 18.81
CA VAL A 12 -45.78 -45.54 20.08
C VAL A 12 -46.14 -46.95 20.63
N PRO A 13 -45.20 -47.75 21.21
CA PRO A 13 -43.81 -48.08 20.82
C PRO A 13 -43.47 -49.58 21.04
N ARG A 14 -42.29 -50.06 20.62
CA ARG A 14 -41.53 -51.18 21.26
C ARG A 14 -40.16 -51.26 20.60
N GLU A 15 -39.12 -50.78 21.25
CA GLU A 15 -38.28 -51.44 22.26
C GLU A 15 -36.94 -51.87 21.62
N LEU A 16 -35.89 -51.23 22.14
CA LEU A 16 -34.50 -51.39 21.80
C LEU A 16 -33.97 -52.68 22.41
N LEU A 17 -33.26 -53.48 21.62
CA LEU A 17 -32.28 -54.42 22.12
C LEU A 17 -30.89 -53.85 21.80
N LEU A 18 -30.19 -53.47 22.87
CA LEU A 18 -28.78 -53.09 22.84
C LEU A 18 -27.91 -54.35 22.93
N SER A 19 -26.79 -54.32 22.19
CA SER A 19 -25.51 -54.93 22.57
C SER A 19 -24.38 -54.34 21.71
N PRO A 20 -23.13 -54.32 22.21
CA PRO A 20 -22.37 -53.08 22.34
C PRO A 20 -21.05 -53.07 21.54
N ASP A 21 -20.53 -51.87 21.32
CA ASP A 21 -19.10 -51.49 21.38
C ASP A 21 -18.77 -50.36 20.38
N GLY A 22 -18.29 -49.25 20.94
CA GLY A 22 -17.27 -48.42 20.30
C GLY A 22 -17.74 -47.22 19.48
N TYR A 23 -17.51 -46.04 20.06
CA TYR A 23 -17.37 -44.72 19.43
C TYR A 23 -18.65 -43.91 19.16
N TYR A 24 -18.98 -43.09 20.16
CA TYR A 24 -19.89 -41.95 20.05
C TYR A 24 -19.48 -41.02 18.91
N THR A 25 -20.31 -40.97 17.88
CA THR A 25 -20.35 -39.87 16.92
C THR A 25 -21.63 -39.08 17.20
N PRO A 26 -21.60 -37.80 17.59
CA PRO A 26 -22.81 -36.99 17.60
C PRO A 26 -23.11 -36.53 16.17
N LEU A 27 -23.87 -37.34 15.42
CA LEU A 27 -24.55 -36.89 14.21
C LEU A 27 -25.78 -36.08 14.60
N HIS A 28 -25.65 -34.75 14.57
CA HIS A 28 -26.78 -33.86 14.31
C HIS A 28 -26.29 -32.60 13.60
N LEU A 29 -25.92 -32.74 12.33
CA LEU A 29 -25.88 -31.63 11.38
C LEU A 29 -26.87 -31.98 10.27
N SER A 30 -28.05 -31.38 10.34
CA SER A 30 -28.95 -31.26 9.19
C SER A 30 -28.17 -30.55 8.08
N LEU A 31 -27.75 -31.31 7.08
CA LEU A 31 -27.15 -30.76 5.87
C LEU A 31 -28.25 -30.03 5.08
N ASP A 32 -28.26 -28.70 5.15
CA ASP A 32 -28.84 -27.87 4.09
C ASP A 32 -28.11 -28.19 2.78
N ARG A 33 -28.63 -29.15 2.01
CA ARG A 33 -28.12 -29.55 0.68
C ARG A 33 -28.84 -28.79 -0.44
N GLU A 34 -29.31 -27.59 -0.18
CA GLU A 34 -29.82 -26.72 -1.24
C GLU A 34 -28.68 -25.86 -1.76
N PHE A 35 -28.46 -25.92 -3.08
CA PHE A 35 -27.47 -25.08 -3.73
C PHE A 35 -28.05 -23.68 -3.85
N ILE A 36 -27.19 -22.68 -3.67
CA ILE A 36 -27.53 -21.29 -3.91
C ILE A 36 -26.92 -20.79 -5.22
N PHE A 37 -27.58 -19.87 -5.90
CA PHE A 37 -27.00 -19.08 -6.97
C PHE A 37 -26.39 -17.82 -6.39
N ILE A 38 -25.12 -17.59 -6.71
CA ILE A 38 -24.43 -16.33 -6.49
C ILE A 38 -24.13 -15.70 -7.85
N TYR A 39 -23.94 -14.39 -7.90
CA TYR A 39 -23.57 -13.68 -9.12
C TYR A 39 -22.14 -13.20 -9.04
N LEU A 40 -21.25 -13.73 -9.87
CA LEU A 40 -19.89 -13.22 -9.96
C LEU A 40 -19.86 -11.97 -10.83
N SER A 41 -19.50 -10.83 -10.25
CA SER A 41 -19.23 -9.59 -10.96
C SER A 41 -17.74 -9.46 -11.23
N TYR A 42 -17.37 -9.39 -12.49
CA TYR A 42 -15.98 -9.17 -12.93
C TYR A 42 -16.01 -8.39 -14.25
N PHE A 43 -15.18 -7.36 -14.39
CA PHE A 43 -15.06 -6.57 -15.62
C PHE A 43 -16.34 -5.94 -16.17
N GLY A 44 -17.30 -5.61 -15.30
CA GLY A 44 -18.62 -5.10 -15.70
C GLY A 44 -19.57 -6.17 -16.24
N SER A 45 -19.14 -7.43 -16.29
CA SER A 45 -19.98 -8.60 -16.56
C SER A 45 -20.50 -9.21 -15.27
N LEU A 46 -21.70 -9.81 -15.32
CA LEU A 46 -22.33 -10.51 -14.22
C LEU A 46 -22.66 -11.94 -14.66
N THR A 47 -22.02 -12.93 -14.06
CA THR A 47 -22.22 -14.35 -14.41
C THR A 47 -22.80 -15.13 -13.22
N PRO A 48 -23.96 -15.79 -13.37
CA PRO A 48 -24.52 -16.62 -12.31
C PRO A 48 -23.69 -17.90 -12.11
N MET A 49 -23.44 -18.27 -10.85
CA MET A 49 -22.70 -19.46 -10.45
C MET A 49 -23.42 -20.21 -9.34
N ARG A 50 -23.48 -21.54 -9.46
CA ARG A 50 -24.12 -22.41 -8.47
C ARG A 50 -23.09 -22.90 -7.45
N VAL A 51 -23.31 -22.59 -6.18
CA VAL A 51 -22.43 -22.95 -5.05
C VAL A 51 -23.24 -23.54 -3.90
N LEU A 52 -22.57 -24.23 -2.97
CA LEU A 52 -23.19 -24.68 -1.72
C LEU A 52 -22.88 -23.64 -0.62
N PRO A 53 -23.83 -23.34 0.30
CA PRO A 53 -23.55 -22.50 1.46
C PRO A 53 -22.40 -23.04 2.34
N CYS A 54 -22.19 -24.36 2.31
CA CYS A 54 -21.10 -25.06 3.00
C CYS A 54 -19.84 -25.25 2.15
N ASP A 55 -19.76 -24.65 0.95
CA ASP A 55 -18.49 -24.62 0.20
C ASP A 55 -17.48 -23.73 0.96
N THR A 56 -16.22 -24.15 1.02
CA THR A 56 -15.14 -23.27 1.47
C THR A 56 -14.85 -22.21 0.42
N ILE A 57 -14.32 -21.06 0.83
CA ILE A 57 -13.91 -20.02 -0.11
C ILE A 57 -12.91 -20.56 -1.14
N GLU A 58 -11.96 -21.38 -0.74
CA GLU A 58 -11.02 -22.04 -1.66
C GLU A 58 -11.74 -22.88 -2.71
N SER A 59 -12.75 -23.66 -2.31
CA SER A 59 -13.53 -24.47 -3.26
C SER A 59 -14.35 -23.61 -4.22
N VAL A 60 -14.86 -22.46 -3.79
CA VAL A 60 -15.53 -21.47 -4.66
C VAL A 60 -14.53 -20.86 -5.64
N LYS A 61 -13.32 -20.47 -5.18
CA LYS A 61 -12.24 -19.96 -6.04
C LYS A 61 -11.83 -20.99 -7.11
N LEU A 62 -11.70 -22.27 -6.73
CA LEU A 62 -11.41 -23.36 -7.66
C LEU A 62 -12.54 -23.59 -8.68
N LYS A 63 -13.80 -23.41 -8.30
CA LYS A 63 -14.94 -23.48 -9.24
C LYS A 63 -14.89 -22.35 -10.26
N ILE A 64 -14.58 -21.12 -9.82
CA ILE A 64 -14.39 -19.97 -10.71
C ILE A 64 -13.22 -20.20 -11.68
N GLN A 65 -12.11 -20.79 -11.21
CA GLN A 65 -10.97 -21.09 -12.07
C GLN A 65 -11.30 -22.13 -13.17
N LYS A 66 -12.25 -23.03 -12.92
CA LYS A 66 -12.63 -24.12 -13.85
C LYS A 66 -13.76 -23.77 -14.81
N SER A 67 -14.46 -22.66 -14.60
CA SER A 67 -15.54 -22.22 -15.48
C SER A 67 -15.00 -21.50 -16.72
N GLU A 68 -15.38 -21.98 -17.90
CA GLU A 68 -15.02 -21.38 -19.19
C GLU A 68 -15.50 -19.92 -19.28
N GLY A 69 -14.62 -19.02 -19.71
CA GLY A 69 -14.91 -17.60 -19.88
C GLY A 69 -14.76 -16.71 -18.63
N LEU A 70 -14.39 -17.28 -17.47
CA LEU A 70 -14.07 -16.51 -16.27
C LEU A 70 -12.56 -16.29 -16.11
N PRO A 71 -12.11 -15.15 -15.55
CA PRO A 71 -10.69 -14.92 -15.28
C PRO A 71 -10.10 -15.98 -14.35
N SER A 72 -8.87 -16.40 -14.63
CA SER A 72 -8.13 -17.30 -13.75
C SER A 72 -7.91 -16.61 -12.40
N LEU A 73 -8.58 -17.09 -11.35
CA LEU A 73 -8.24 -16.68 -9.99
C LEU A 73 -6.83 -17.16 -9.67
N THR A 74 -5.87 -16.26 -9.73
CA THR A 74 -4.58 -16.46 -9.08
C THR A 74 -4.74 -16.26 -7.58
N ASN A 75 -3.81 -16.75 -6.78
CA ASN A 75 -3.74 -16.49 -5.32
C ASN A 75 -3.69 -14.98 -4.99
N LYS A 76 -3.62 -14.12 -6.00
CA LYS A 76 -3.50 -12.68 -5.88
C LYS A 76 -4.80 -11.90 -6.07
N GLN A 77 -5.84 -12.49 -6.68
CA GLN A 77 -7.14 -11.82 -6.87
C GLN A 77 -8.05 -11.97 -5.65
N LYS A 78 -8.79 -10.91 -5.33
CA LYS A 78 -9.64 -10.81 -4.13
C LYS A 78 -11.09 -11.06 -4.51
N LEU A 79 -11.77 -11.94 -3.80
CA LEU A 79 -13.21 -12.18 -3.96
C LEU A 79 -13.91 -11.36 -2.88
N VAL A 80 -14.83 -10.46 -3.25
CA VAL A 80 -15.45 -9.50 -2.33
C VAL A 80 -16.97 -9.61 -2.40
N CYS A 81 -17.67 -9.78 -1.29
CA CYS A 81 -19.14 -9.77 -1.23
C CYS A 81 -19.59 -8.62 -0.35
N ASP A 82 -20.50 -7.75 -0.82
CA ASP A 82 -20.99 -6.59 -0.06
C ASP A 82 -19.88 -5.73 0.58
N GLY A 83 -18.79 -5.51 -0.17
CA GLY A 83 -17.62 -4.76 0.29
C GLY A 83 -16.69 -5.55 1.23
N ARG A 84 -17.00 -6.80 1.57
CA ARG A 84 -16.19 -7.68 2.41
C ARG A 84 -15.38 -8.66 1.58
N GLU A 85 -14.06 -8.62 1.71
CA GLU A 85 -13.20 -9.64 1.11
C GLU A 85 -13.40 -11.02 1.76
N LEU A 86 -13.69 -12.01 0.94
CA LEU A 86 -13.66 -13.44 1.26
C LEU A 86 -12.20 -13.91 1.27
N ALA A 87 -11.43 -13.43 2.24
CA ALA A 87 -9.99 -13.62 2.30
C ALA A 87 -9.59 -15.00 2.85
N ARG A 88 -10.40 -15.61 3.72
CA ARG A 88 -10.06 -16.88 4.41
C ARG A 88 -10.42 -18.10 3.57
N SER A 89 -9.43 -18.77 3.00
CA SER A 89 -9.57 -19.95 2.13
C SER A 89 -10.41 -21.09 2.75
N ASN A 90 -10.23 -21.35 4.06
CA ASN A 90 -10.89 -22.47 4.76
C ASN A 90 -12.28 -22.14 5.34
N SER A 91 -12.69 -20.87 5.33
CA SER A 91 -14.01 -20.47 5.86
C SER A 91 -15.12 -20.86 4.91
N LEU A 92 -16.29 -21.16 5.46
CA LEU A 92 -17.47 -21.51 4.67
C LEU A 92 -18.11 -20.25 4.07
N LEU A 93 -18.69 -20.37 2.88
CA LEU A 93 -19.33 -19.27 2.19
C LEU A 93 -20.46 -18.62 3.04
N LYS A 94 -21.24 -19.44 3.73
CA LYS A 94 -22.29 -18.98 4.66
C LYS A 94 -21.77 -18.20 5.87
N GLU A 95 -20.53 -18.44 6.31
CA GLU A 95 -19.93 -17.70 7.44
C GLU A 95 -19.68 -16.23 7.08
N TYR A 96 -19.58 -15.93 5.79
CA TYR A 96 -19.49 -14.57 5.28
C TYR A 96 -20.85 -13.90 5.11
N GLY A 97 -21.95 -14.60 5.40
CA GLY A 97 -23.31 -14.08 5.21
C GLY A 97 -23.79 -14.13 3.75
N VAL A 98 -23.11 -14.90 2.89
CA VAL A 98 -23.49 -15.05 1.48
C VAL A 98 -24.72 -15.96 1.37
N THR A 99 -25.77 -15.45 0.76
CA THR A 99 -27.06 -16.11 0.50
C THR A 99 -27.40 -16.09 -1.00
N GLU A 100 -28.55 -16.69 -1.35
CA GLU A 100 -29.10 -16.69 -2.70
C GLU A 100 -29.16 -15.28 -3.27
N GLY A 101 -28.55 -15.09 -4.43
CA GLY A 101 -28.56 -13.86 -5.20
C GLY A 101 -27.51 -12.82 -4.81
N ASN A 102 -26.63 -13.09 -3.84
CA ASN A 102 -25.52 -12.17 -3.54
C ASN A 102 -24.55 -12.02 -4.72
N VAL A 103 -24.01 -10.81 -4.86
CA VAL A 103 -23.01 -10.47 -5.88
C VAL A 103 -21.62 -10.55 -5.27
N LEU A 104 -20.78 -11.42 -5.80
CA LEU A 104 -19.36 -11.50 -5.46
C LEU A 104 -18.57 -10.75 -6.52
N HIS A 105 -17.93 -9.66 -6.14
CA HIS A 105 -17.02 -8.88 -6.95
C HIS A 105 -15.63 -9.51 -6.96
N LEU A 106 -15.11 -9.80 -8.13
CA LEU A 106 -13.69 -10.10 -8.30
C LEU A 106 -12.92 -8.79 -8.39
N VAL A 107 -12.17 -8.46 -7.34
CA VAL A 107 -11.39 -7.23 -7.24
C VAL A 107 -9.93 -7.53 -7.56
N ILE A 108 -9.39 -6.75 -8.49
CA ILE A 108 -8.05 -6.88 -9.03
C ILE A 108 -7.14 -5.87 -8.35
N ARG A 109 -5.91 -6.27 -8.00
CA ARG A 109 -4.94 -5.35 -7.42
C ARG A 109 -4.32 -4.50 -8.53
N LEU A 110 -3.89 -3.29 -8.20
CA LEU A 110 -3.15 -2.42 -9.13
C LEU A 110 -1.85 -3.07 -9.65
N SER A 111 -1.25 -3.99 -8.89
CA SER A 111 -0.10 -4.81 -9.31
C SER A 111 -0.41 -5.79 -10.44
N ASP A 112 -1.68 -6.04 -10.72
CA ASP A 112 -2.15 -6.94 -11.77
C ASP A 112 -2.41 -6.18 -13.09
N LEU A 113 -2.27 -4.86 -13.08
CA LEU A 113 -2.29 -4.03 -14.29
C LEU A 113 -0.90 -4.00 -14.91
N GLN A 114 -0.84 -4.20 -16.22
CA GLN A 114 0.36 -4.13 -17.03
C GLN A 114 0.24 -2.94 -17.98
N THR A 115 1.28 -2.12 -18.02
CA THR A 115 1.37 -1.06 -19.02
C THR A 115 1.86 -1.65 -20.34
N ILE A 116 1.13 -1.37 -21.41
CA ILE A 116 1.41 -1.82 -22.76
C ILE A 116 1.48 -0.61 -23.67
N SER A 117 2.63 -0.44 -24.33
CA SER A 117 2.85 0.54 -25.38
C SER A 117 2.62 -0.13 -26.73
N VAL A 118 1.64 0.34 -27.48
CA VAL A 118 1.30 -0.17 -28.81
C VAL A 118 1.70 0.85 -29.87
N ARG A 119 2.56 0.45 -30.80
CA ARG A 119 2.85 1.21 -32.02
C ARG A 119 2.09 0.61 -33.18
N THR A 120 1.28 1.41 -33.87
CA THR A 120 0.58 0.96 -35.08
C THR A 120 1.42 1.18 -36.33
N SER A 121 1.14 0.42 -37.39
CA SER A 121 1.77 0.60 -38.70
C SER A 121 1.44 1.94 -39.37
N SER A 122 0.46 2.70 -38.84
CA SER A 122 0.19 4.09 -39.25
C SER A 122 1.14 5.10 -38.58
N GLY A 123 2.05 4.64 -37.72
CA GLY A 123 3.05 5.46 -37.03
C GLY A 123 2.54 6.12 -35.74
N LYS A 124 1.40 5.67 -35.19
CA LYS A 124 0.86 6.19 -33.94
C LYS A 124 1.22 5.29 -32.77
N ASP A 125 1.51 5.92 -31.64
CA ASP A 125 1.81 5.25 -30.39
C ASP A 125 0.64 5.44 -29.41
N PHE A 126 0.19 4.34 -28.80
CA PHE A 126 -0.86 4.30 -27.78
C PHE A 126 -0.31 3.62 -26.53
N THR A 127 -0.70 4.12 -25.36
CA THR A 127 -0.38 3.46 -24.09
C THR A 127 -1.67 3.01 -23.45
N PHE A 128 -1.74 1.74 -23.10
CA PHE A 128 -2.86 1.13 -22.41
C PHE A 128 -2.40 0.56 -21.07
N GLN A 129 -3.22 0.73 -20.04
CA GLN A 129 -3.14 -0.09 -18.84
C GLN A 129 -4.12 -1.25 -19.01
N VAL A 130 -3.59 -2.47 -19.06
CA VAL A 130 -4.36 -3.68 -19.35
C VAL A 130 -4.09 -4.71 -18.25
N GLU A 131 -5.12 -5.37 -17.76
CA GLU A 131 -4.97 -6.43 -16.76
C GLU A 131 -4.18 -7.60 -17.34
N ARG A 132 -3.28 -8.18 -16.54
CA ARG A 132 -2.39 -9.27 -16.96
C ARG A 132 -3.13 -10.53 -17.43
N CYS A 133 -4.36 -10.75 -16.95
CA CYS A 133 -5.20 -11.87 -17.37
C CYS A 133 -6.00 -11.64 -18.66
N ARG A 134 -5.81 -10.51 -19.37
CA ARG A 134 -6.41 -10.30 -20.69
C ARG A 134 -5.64 -11.04 -21.76
N ASP A 135 -6.33 -11.29 -22.87
CA ASP A 135 -5.73 -11.87 -24.06
C ASP A 135 -5.34 -10.79 -25.08
N VAL A 136 -4.60 -11.19 -26.11
CA VAL A 136 -4.20 -10.30 -27.21
C VAL A 136 -5.41 -9.84 -28.04
N GLY A 137 -6.47 -10.63 -28.12
CA GLY A 137 -7.74 -10.27 -28.76
C GLY A 137 -8.37 -9.01 -28.16
N TYR A 138 -8.35 -8.87 -26.83
CA TYR A 138 -8.81 -7.68 -26.13
C TYR A 138 -8.04 -6.43 -26.57
N ILE A 139 -6.72 -6.51 -26.71
CA ILE A 139 -5.88 -5.39 -27.15
C ILE A 139 -6.26 -4.95 -28.57
N LYS A 140 -6.48 -5.91 -29.48
CA LYS A 140 -6.94 -5.61 -30.85
C LYS A 140 -8.24 -4.81 -30.86
N GLN A 141 -9.19 -5.19 -30.01
CA GLN A 141 -10.46 -4.47 -29.87
C GLN A 141 -10.28 -3.05 -29.34
N GLN A 142 -9.38 -2.82 -28.37
CA GLN A 142 -9.10 -1.49 -27.85
C GLN A 142 -8.47 -0.58 -28.91
N ILE A 143 -7.57 -1.12 -29.73
CA ILE A 143 -6.97 -0.38 -30.85
C ILE A 143 -8.02 -0.04 -31.91
N GLY A 144 -8.91 -0.98 -32.25
CA GLY A 144 -9.97 -0.75 -33.23
C GLY A 144 -10.98 0.32 -32.81
N LYS A 145 -11.21 0.51 -31.51
CA LYS A 145 -12.03 1.62 -30.98
C LYS A 145 -11.35 2.98 -31.11
N LYS A 146 -10.01 3.03 -31.08
CA LYS A 146 -9.21 4.26 -31.12
C LYS A 146 -8.79 4.65 -32.54
N GLU A 147 -8.66 3.69 -33.45
CA GLU A 147 -8.23 3.93 -34.83
C GLU A 147 -9.07 3.15 -35.85
N LYS A 148 -9.79 3.88 -36.71
CA LYS A 148 -10.72 3.29 -37.70
C LYS A 148 -10.06 2.33 -38.69
N CYS A 149 -8.78 2.53 -39.01
CA CYS A 149 -8.02 1.63 -39.89
C CYS A 149 -7.83 0.22 -39.28
N PHE A 150 -8.02 0.08 -37.97
CA PHE A 150 -7.96 -1.18 -37.23
C PHE A 150 -9.35 -1.61 -36.72
N ALA A 151 -10.44 -1.11 -37.31
CA ALA A 151 -11.80 -1.40 -36.82
C ALA A 151 -12.19 -2.89 -36.88
N ASP A 152 -11.55 -3.67 -37.76
CA ASP A 152 -11.74 -5.12 -37.85
C ASP A 152 -10.59 -5.88 -37.13
N PRO A 153 -10.84 -6.51 -35.97
CA PRO A 153 -9.85 -7.27 -35.22
C PRO A 153 -9.25 -8.47 -35.98
N GLU A 154 -10.01 -9.09 -36.88
CA GLU A 154 -9.56 -10.26 -37.65
C GLU A 154 -8.42 -9.91 -38.62
N GLN A 155 -8.41 -8.65 -39.07
CA GLN A 155 -7.41 -8.08 -39.96
C GLN A 155 -6.19 -7.54 -39.21
N GLN A 156 -6.13 -7.62 -37.88
CA GLN A 156 -4.98 -7.15 -37.11
C GLN A 156 -3.96 -8.26 -36.84
N GLU A 157 -2.68 -7.93 -37.00
CA GLU A 157 -1.54 -8.72 -36.51
C GLU A 157 -0.84 -7.96 -35.40
N VAL A 158 -0.71 -8.59 -34.24
CA VAL A 158 0.00 -8.04 -33.07
C VAL A 158 1.33 -8.76 -32.93
N MET A 159 2.40 -7.98 -32.83
CA MET A 159 3.76 -8.49 -32.69
C MET A 159 4.43 -7.91 -31.45
N CYS A 160 5.26 -8.68 -30.77
CA CYS A 160 6.11 -8.23 -29.67
C CYS A 160 7.56 -8.62 -29.98
N ASN A 161 8.50 -7.66 -29.96
CA ASN A 161 9.92 -7.89 -30.26
C ASN A 161 10.17 -8.70 -31.56
N GLY A 162 9.37 -8.46 -32.60
CA GLY A 162 9.47 -9.14 -33.90
C GLY A 162 8.76 -10.50 -34.00
N LYS A 163 8.11 -11.00 -32.92
CA LYS A 163 7.35 -12.26 -32.92
C LYS A 163 5.83 -12.01 -32.97
N LEU A 164 5.12 -12.77 -33.81
CA LEU A 164 3.65 -12.74 -33.89
C LEU A 164 3.02 -13.38 -32.63
N LEU A 165 1.98 -12.74 -32.10
CA LEU A 165 1.22 -13.22 -30.95
C LEU A 165 -0.14 -13.78 -31.39
N GLU A 166 -0.57 -14.87 -30.76
CA GLU A 166 -1.89 -15.46 -30.99
C GLU A 166 -2.96 -14.77 -30.12
N ASP A 167 -4.19 -14.68 -30.62
CA ASP A 167 -5.26 -13.90 -30.00
C ASP A 167 -5.64 -14.39 -28.60
N GLN A 168 -5.46 -15.70 -28.34
CA GLN A 168 -5.75 -16.37 -27.07
C GLN A 168 -4.59 -16.30 -26.06
N MET A 169 -3.42 -15.77 -26.46
CA MET A 169 -2.30 -15.61 -25.53
C MET A 169 -2.62 -14.55 -24.49
N LEU A 170 -2.34 -14.87 -23.22
CA LEU A 170 -2.54 -13.93 -22.12
C LEU A 170 -1.39 -12.93 -22.03
N ILE A 171 -1.68 -11.73 -21.51
CA ILE A 171 -0.67 -10.69 -21.27
C ILE A 171 0.36 -11.17 -20.23
N ASP A 172 -0.06 -11.94 -19.22
CA ASP A 172 0.84 -12.50 -18.21
C ASP A 172 1.88 -13.47 -18.82
N ASP A 173 1.49 -14.23 -19.85
CA ASP A 173 2.38 -15.14 -20.58
C ASP A 173 3.40 -14.37 -21.45
N ILE A 174 3.09 -13.11 -21.79
CA ILE A 174 3.99 -12.21 -22.48
C ILE A 174 4.92 -11.55 -21.46
N CYS A 175 4.39 -11.04 -20.33
CA CYS A 175 5.15 -10.46 -19.22
C CYS A 175 6.24 -11.41 -18.71
N SER A 176 5.87 -12.66 -18.43
CA SER A 176 6.77 -13.68 -17.86
C SER A 176 7.98 -14.02 -18.75
N LYS A 177 7.89 -13.74 -20.06
CA LYS A 177 8.98 -14.00 -21.02
C LYS A 177 9.97 -12.85 -21.16
N TYR A 178 9.56 -11.61 -20.89
CA TYR A 178 10.37 -10.42 -21.18
C TYR A 178 10.76 -9.60 -19.94
N ASN A 179 10.16 -9.85 -18.77
CA ASN A 179 10.49 -9.21 -17.49
C ASN A 179 10.55 -7.65 -17.52
N ASP A 180 9.88 -7.03 -18.49
CA ASP A 180 9.82 -5.58 -18.67
C ASP A 180 8.57 -5.00 -17.99
N ALA A 181 8.72 -3.80 -17.40
CA ALA A 181 7.62 -3.07 -16.78
C ALA A 181 6.62 -2.49 -17.81
N VAL A 182 7.05 -2.36 -19.08
CA VAL A 182 6.21 -1.90 -20.21
C VAL A 182 6.39 -2.86 -21.37
N ILE A 183 5.29 -3.41 -21.89
CA ILE A 183 5.33 -4.29 -23.08
C ILE A 183 5.20 -3.43 -24.33
N HIS A 184 6.14 -3.52 -25.26
CA HIS A 184 6.05 -2.88 -26.56
C HIS A 184 5.44 -3.82 -27.61
N LEU A 185 4.22 -3.52 -28.03
CA LEU A 185 3.52 -4.22 -29.10
C LEU A 185 3.53 -3.39 -30.39
N PHE A 186 3.65 -4.07 -31.53
CA PHE A 186 3.51 -3.49 -32.85
C PHE A 186 2.29 -4.09 -33.54
N VAL A 187 1.38 -3.26 -34.05
CA VAL A 187 0.13 -3.72 -34.70
C VAL A 187 0.05 -3.25 -36.14
N ARG A 188 -0.20 -4.19 -37.05
CA ARG A 188 -0.37 -3.92 -38.49
C ARG A 188 -1.61 -4.61 -39.04
N VAL A 189 -2.11 -4.12 -40.18
CA VAL A 189 -3.24 -4.72 -40.90
C VAL A 189 -2.72 -5.83 -41.83
N LYS A 190 -3.44 -6.97 -41.92
CA LYS A 190 -3.01 -8.18 -42.64
C LYS A 190 -2.73 -7.91 -44.12
N TYR A 191 -3.61 -7.24 -44.86
CA TYR A 191 -3.35 -6.70 -46.21
C TYR A 191 -4.38 -5.62 -46.55
N ALA A 192 -3.99 -4.57 -47.28
CA ALA A 192 -4.91 -3.67 -47.96
C ALA A 192 -5.01 -4.10 -49.43
N GLU A 193 -6.22 -4.43 -49.90
CA GLU A 193 -6.47 -4.46 -51.34
C GLU A 193 -6.25 -3.05 -51.90
N VAL A 194 -5.14 -2.88 -52.62
CA VAL A 194 -4.93 -1.71 -53.46
C VAL A 194 -5.95 -1.79 -54.59
N ARG A 195 -7.04 -1.02 -54.47
CA ARG A 195 -7.84 -0.65 -55.65
C ARG A 195 -6.98 0.23 -56.53
N THR A 196 -6.45 -0.37 -57.58
CA THR A 196 -5.78 0.27 -58.70
C THR A 196 -6.69 1.33 -59.32
N GLY A 197 -6.28 2.59 -59.21
CA GLY A 197 -6.68 3.70 -60.06
C GLY A 197 -5.40 4.30 -60.65
N GLN A 198 -5.34 4.31 -61.97
CA GLN A 198 -4.20 4.62 -62.83
C GLN A 198 -3.44 5.90 -62.47
N ASP A 199 -2.10 5.84 -62.48
CA ASP A 199 -1.27 6.61 -63.41
C ASP A 199 0.20 6.18 -63.35
N GLU A 200 0.91 6.43 -64.44
CA GLU A 200 1.89 5.56 -65.09
C GLU A 200 3.31 5.50 -64.48
N LEU A 201 3.94 4.36 -64.73
CA LEU A 201 5.35 4.03 -64.51
C LEU A 201 6.32 4.90 -65.32
N SER A 202 7.46 5.26 -64.72
CA SER A 202 8.75 5.09 -65.42
C SER A 202 9.88 4.78 -64.45
N VAL A 203 10.48 3.61 -64.64
CA VAL A 203 11.69 3.10 -63.98
C VAL A 203 12.92 3.65 -64.69
N VAL A 204 13.90 4.19 -63.95
CA VAL A 204 15.32 4.16 -64.36
C VAL A 204 16.19 3.98 -63.12
N ALA A 205 16.80 2.79 -63.00
CA ALA A 205 17.91 2.52 -62.10
C ALA A 205 19.22 3.03 -62.72
N LYS A 206 20.13 3.56 -61.90
CA LYS A 206 21.56 3.61 -62.21
C LYS A 206 22.37 3.33 -60.94
N GLU A 207 22.91 2.12 -60.90
CA GLU A 207 24.09 1.75 -60.12
C GLU A 207 25.31 2.55 -60.62
N LEU A 208 26.25 2.82 -59.73
CA LEU A 208 27.68 2.92 -60.05
C LEU A 208 28.49 2.62 -58.79
N ASN A 209 29.10 1.44 -58.78
CA ASN A 209 30.30 1.11 -58.03
C ASN A 209 31.45 2.02 -58.51
N ASP A 210 32.36 2.39 -57.60
CA ASP A 210 33.79 2.21 -57.88
C ASP A 210 34.63 2.25 -56.59
N THR A 211 35.41 1.20 -56.49
CA THR A 211 36.41 0.85 -55.48
C THR A 211 37.73 1.59 -55.77
N LYS A 212 38.51 1.94 -54.73
CA LYS A 212 39.93 1.50 -54.60
C LYS A 212 40.64 2.07 -53.35
N ASP A 213 41.16 1.09 -52.61
CA ASP A 213 42.30 1.01 -51.69
C ASP A 213 43.40 2.09 -51.77
N TYR A 214 44.03 2.38 -50.63
CA TYR A 214 45.44 2.00 -50.36
C TYR A 214 45.76 2.04 -48.86
N GLU A 215 46.48 1.01 -48.42
CA GLU A 215 46.96 0.74 -47.07
C GLU A 215 48.36 1.37 -46.81
N THR A 216 48.59 1.71 -45.52
CA THR A 216 49.85 1.60 -44.74
C THR A 216 51.08 2.48 -45.07
N ASN A 217 51.48 3.35 -44.12
CA ASN A 217 52.86 3.34 -43.57
C ASN A 217 53.08 4.18 -42.29
N CYS A 218 53.86 3.59 -41.38
CA CYS A 218 54.34 4.11 -40.10
C CYS A 218 55.39 5.25 -40.22
N ARG A 219 55.45 6.16 -39.23
CA ARG A 219 56.64 6.37 -38.34
C ARG A 219 56.54 7.58 -37.40
N ARG A 220 57.04 7.34 -36.18
CA ARG A 220 57.31 8.25 -35.05
C ARG A 220 58.25 9.41 -35.39
N LYS A 221 58.16 10.51 -34.63
CA LYS A 221 59.31 11.18 -33.96
C LYS A 221 58.87 12.17 -32.87
N TYR A 222 59.69 12.23 -31.82
CA TYR A 222 59.67 13.06 -30.60
C TYR A 222 60.16 14.50 -30.87
N ASP A 223 59.77 15.47 -30.02
CA ASP A 223 60.67 16.25 -29.12
C ASP A 223 59.90 17.37 -28.37
N ILE A 224 59.87 17.38 -27.03
CA ILE A 224 60.74 18.09 -26.03
C ILE A 224 60.37 19.56 -25.77
N SER A 225 60.00 19.89 -24.51
CA SER A 225 60.59 21.04 -23.79
C SER A 225 60.44 20.98 -22.26
N LYS A 226 61.61 20.89 -21.59
CA LYS A 226 62.15 21.61 -20.39
C LYS A 226 61.46 21.42 -19.01
N GLU A 227 62.09 20.81 -17.97
CA GLU A 227 63.17 21.29 -17.05
C GLU A 227 62.79 22.62 -16.35
N ASP A 228 62.88 22.86 -15.03
CA ASP A 228 63.83 22.42 -13.97
C ASP A 228 63.26 22.94 -12.60
N THR A 229 63.32 22.31 -11.41
CA THR A 229 64.46 22.41 -10.45
C THR A 229 64.19 21.71 -9.09
N ARG A 230 65.23 21.00 -8.63
CA ARG A 230 65.84 20.89 -7.27
C ARG A 230 65.17 20.14 -6.09
N ARG A 231 66.06 19.36 -5.45
CA ARG A 231 65.93 18.39 -4.34
C ARG A 231 66.23 19.03 -2.98
N GLU A 232 65.70 18.45 -1.90
CA GLU A 232 66.48 18.11 -0.69
C GLU A 232 65.78 17.01 0.14
N TYR A 233 66.57 16.13 0.76
CA TYR A 233 66.17 14.91 1.45
C TYR A 233 65.97 15.14 2.96
N GLY A 234 64.96 14.48 3.55
CA GLY A 234 64.78 14.33 5.00
C GLY A 234 63.97 13.08 5.34
N VAL A 235 64.56 12.21 6.16
CA VAL A 235 64.25 10.81 6.48
C VAL A 235 62.87 10.55 7.14
N VAL A 236 62.18 9.55 6.57
CA VAL A 236 61.12 8.60 7.02
C VAL A 236 60.70 8.57 8.51
N GLU A 237 59.40 8.75 8.75
CA GLU A 237 58.57 7.92 9.66
C GLU A 237 57.31 7.47 8.89
N PRO A 238 56.84 6.21 8.98
CA PRO A 238 55.76 5.71 8.15
C PRO A 238 54.40 6.18 8.70
N ILE A 239 53.93 7.34 8.22
CA ILE A 239 52.52 7.69 8.33
C ILE A 239 51.78 6.82 7.30
N MET A 240 51.05 5.82 7.79
CA MET A 240 50.10 5.07 6.97
C MET A 240 49.22 6.07 6.22
N PRO A 241 49.05 5.97 4.89
CA PRO A 241 48.11 6.83 4.20
C PRO A 241 46.72 6.51 4.75
N ARG A 242 46.18 7.41 5.56
CA ARG A 242 44.74 7.45 5.82
C ARG A 242 44.09 7.46 4.44
N LYS A 243 43.28 6.43 4.17
CA LYS A 243 42.34 6.40 3.03
C LYS A 243 41.74 7.80 2.91
N ALA A 244 41.83 8.40 1.72
CA ALA A 244 41.12 9.64 1.45
C ALA A 244 39.65 9.44 1.83
N LEU A 245 39.06 10.35 2.61
CA LEU A 245 37.63 10.32 2.90
C LEU A 245 36.88 10.24 1.58
N ASP A 246 36.09 9.19 1.41
CA ASP A 246 35.18 9.04 0.28
C ASP A 246 34.17 10.19 0.38
N ARG A 247 34.17 11.13 -0.58
CA ARG A 247 33.28 12.32 -0.56
C ARG A 247 31.83 11.97 -0.90
N ASP A 248 31.54 10.70 -1.14
CA ASP A 248 30.30 10.21 -1.72
C ASP A 248 29.33 9.61 -0.67
N LEU A 249 29.68 9.69 0.63
CA LEU A 249 28.86 9.23 1.76
C LEU A 249 28.56 10.36 2.74
N LEU A 250 27.28 10.55 3.06
CA LEU A 250 26.79 11.45 4.11
C LEU A 250 25.59 10.77 4.78
N LEU A 251 25.51 10.80 6.12
CA LEU A 251 24.29 10.49 6.85
C LEU A 251 24.24 11.37 8.10
N GLU A 252 23.37 12.37 8.10
CA GLU A 252 23.26 13.34 9.20
C GLU A 252 21.79 13.57 9.56
N PRO A 253 21.43 13.64 10.85
CA PRO A 253 20.08 14.01 11.27
C PRO A 253 19.77 15.47 10.89
N VAL A 254 18.54 15.72 10.47
CA VAL A 254 18.03 17.06 10.20
C VAL A 254 17.41 17.63 11.47
N ILE A 255 18.20 18.41 12.21
CA ILE A 255 17.76 19.07 13.44
C ILE A 255 17.50 20.55 13.14
N VAL A 256 16.23 20.94 13.08
CA VAL A 256 15.83 22.33 12.81
C VAL A 256 16.02 23.21 14.05
N ASN A 257 15.71 22.68 15.24
CA ASN A 257 15.84 23.40 16.50
C ASN A 257 16.96 22.82 17.36
N LYS A 258 17.99 23.63 17.63
CA LYS A 258 19.20 23.22 18.39
C LYS A 258 18.93 22.80 19.84
N LYS A 259 17.74 23.06 20.37
CA LYS A 259 17.32 22.62 21.71
C LYS A 259 16.84 21.17 21.74
N ILE A 260 16.68 20.52 20.58
CA ILE A 260 16.29 19.12 20.50
C ILE A 260 17.51 18.25 20.79
N GLU A 261 17.38 17.34 21.75
CA GLU A 261 18.33 16.27 21.98
C GLU A 261 17.70 14.97 21.48
N LEU A 262 18.34 14.30 20.51
CA LEU A 262 17.85 13.04 20.00
C LEU A 262 18.09 11.93 21.04
N ALA A 263 17.10 11.05 21.18
CA ALA A 263 17.18 9.86 22.04
C ALA A 263 18.43 9.02 21.72
N SER A 264 18.94 8.32 22.72
CA SER A 264 20.15 7.51 22.57
C SER A 264 19.98 6.41 21.50
N GLU A 265 18.78 5.84 21.39
CA GLU A 265 18.42 4.83 20.39
C GLU A 265 18.48 5.38 18.96
N ILE A 266 18.08 6.64 18.75
CA ILE A 266 18.16 7.30 17.45
C ILE A 266 19.61 7.51 17.04
N TRP A 267 20.45 7.98 17.95
CA TRP A 267 21.89 8.13 17.69
C TRP A 267 22.56 6.79 17.40
N ASN A 268 22.25 5.76 18.18
CA ASN A 268 22.78 4.41 17.95
C ASN A 268 22.36 3.87 16.58
N MET A 269 21.10 4.07 16.19
CA MET A 269 20.59 3.71 14.87
C MET A 269 21.33 4.46 13.74
N ILE A 270 21.49 5.78 13.85
CA ILE A 270 22.19 6.59 12.84
C ILE A 270 23.64 6.15 12.72
N ASN A 271 24.36 6.01 13.84
CA ASN A 271 25.77 5.61 13.84
C ASN A 271 25.96 4.22 13.23
N SER A 272 25.14 3.24 13.64
CA SER A 272 25.19 1.88 13.10
C SER A 272 24.86 1.83 11.61
N THR A 273 23.92 2.68 11.17
CA THR A 273 23.57 2.83 9.75
C THR A 273 24.74 3.43 8.96
N TYR A 274 25.39 4.46 9.50
CA TYR A 274 26.56 5.10 8.88
C TYR A 274 27.72 4.10 8.75
N GLU A 275 28.03 3.35 9.82
CA GLU A 275 29.09 2.33 9.80
C GLU A 275 28.86 1.24 8.74
N GLY A 276 27.60 0.80 8.57
CA GLY A 276 27.22 -0.13 7.51
C GLY A 276 27.48 0.44 6.10
N LEU A 277 27.13 1.70 5.88
CA LEU A 277 27.39 2.36 4.60
C LEU A 277 28.89 2.59 4.35
N ASP A 278 29.65 3.01 5.37
CA ASP A 278 31.07 3.34 5.28
C ASP A 278 31.93 2.11 4.96
N ILE A 279 31.56 0.93 5.49
CA ILE A 279 32.25 -0.32 5.17
C ILE A 279 31.88 -0.87 3.77
N GLY A 280 30.89 -0.26 3.11
CA GLY A 280 30.48 -0.57 1.75
C GLY A 280 29.26 -1.48 1.64
N ASN A 281 28.45 -1.63 2.68
CA ASN A 281 27.17 -2.34 2.58
C ASN A 281 26.13 -1.42 1.95
N TYR A 282 25.65 -1.77 0.76
CA TYR A 282 24.74 -0.91 0.01
C TYR A 282 23.32 -0.98 0.58
N PRO A 283 22.56 0.13 0.55
CA PRO A 283 21.13 0.12 0.80
C PRO A 283 20.42 -0.88 -0.11
N ILE A 284 19.55 -1.71 0.46
CA ILE A 284 18.76 -2.68 -0.28
C ILE A 284 17.36 -2.12 -0.49
N ARG A 285 17.01 -1.78 -1.72
CA ARG A 285 15.65 -1.33 -2.04
C ARG A 285 14.66 -2.47 -1.80
N SER A 286 13.57 -2.19 -1.10
CA SER A 286 12.46 -3.13 -0.92
C SER A 286 11.95 -3.62 -2.28
N ALA A 287 11.51 -4.87 -2.36
CA ALA A 287 10.86 -5.40 -3.56
C ALA A 287 9.39 -4.93 -3.67
N GLU A 288 8.80 -4.58 -2.53
CA GLU A 288 7.39 -4.23 -2.36
C GLU A 288 7.18 -2.73 -2.11
N GLY A 289 5.93 -2.27 -2.14
CA GLY A 289 5.55 -0.87 -1.98
C GLY A 289 5.59 -0.03 -3.26
N THR A 290 5.12 1.21 -3.15
CA THR A 290 4.88 2.13 -4.27
C THR A 290 5.98 3.21 -4.42
N GLY A 291 6.85 3.37 -3.43
CA GLY A 291 7.95 4.34 -3.43
C GLY A 291 9.33 3.71 -3.25
N GLY A 292 10.34 4.55 -3.04
CA GLY A 292 11.68 4.15 -2.61
C GLY A 292 11.73 3.90 -1.12
N ALA A 293 11.84 2.64 -0.71
CA ALA A 293 12.15 2.25 0.66
C ALA A 293 13.40 1.38 0.66
N TYR A 294 14.37 1.73 1.50
CA TYR A 294 15.70 1.12 1.50
C TYR A 294 16.02 0.54 2.87
N PHE A 295 16.27 -0.76 2.93
CA PHE A 295 16.81 -1.43 4.10
C PHE A 295 18.30 -1.14 4.20
N MET A 296 18.71 -0.63 5.36
CA MET A 296 20.09 -0.29 5.66
C MET A 296 20.69 -1.39 6.53
N LEU A 297 21.86 -1.87 6.13
CA LEU A 297 22.55 -2.97 6.82
C LEU A 297 23.49 -2.44 7.90
N ASP A 298 23.79 -3.30 8.88
CA ASP A 298 24.86 -3.09 9.85
C ASP A 298 26.25 -3.22 9.20
N SER A 299 27.30 -3.00 9.99
CA SER A 299 28.69 -3.17 9.53
C SER A 299 29.05 -4.60 9.13
N THR A 300 28.32 -5.61 9.62
CA THR A 300 28.52 -7.01 9.22
C THR A 300 27.84 -7.37 7.90
N GLY A 301 26.87 -6.58 7.45
CA GLY A 301 26.06 -6.85 6.26
C GLY A 301 25.01 -7.93 6.48
N GLN A 302 24.77 -8.36 7.72
CA GLN A 302 23.88 -9.49 8.04
C GLN A 302 22.54 -9.05 8.63
N LYS A 303 22.47 -7.86 9.23
CA LYS A 303 21.27 -7.38 9.92
C LYS A 303 20.79 -6.07 9.36
N TYR A 304 19.47 -5.92 9.27
CA TYR A 304 18.84 -4.64 8.99
C TYR A 304 18.81 -3.78 10.26
N ILE A 305 19.26 -2.54 10.13
CA ILE A 305 19.31 -1.56 11.22
C ILE A 305 18.19 -0.54 11.09
N SER A 306 17.94 -0.07 9.88
CA SER A 306 16.98 0.99 9.62
C SER A 306 16.38 0.88 8.23
N VAL A 307 15.26 1.57 8.03
CA VAL A 307 14.58 1.75 6.74
C VAL A 307 14.61 3.23 6.40
N PHE A 308 15.23 3.57 5.28
CA PHE A 308 15.27 4.93 4.75
C PHE A 308 14.25 5.10 3.62
N LYS A 309 13.38 6.12 3.74
CA LYS A 309 12.39 6.49 2.71
C LYS A 309 12.65 7.92 2.22
N PRO A 310 13.31 8.12 1.06
CA PRO A 310 13.57 9.44 0.49
C PRO A 310 12.29 10.15 0.02
N ILE A 311 12.18 11.44 0.31
CA ILE A 311 11.07 12.32 -0.07
C ILE A 311 10.89 12.38 -1.59
N ASP A 312 11.99 12.45 -2.34
CA ASP A 312 11.98 12.57 -3.80
C ASP A 312 11.67 11.24 -4.50
N GLU A 313 11.62 10.14 -3.77
CA GLU A 313 11.30 8.80 -4.25
C GLU A 313 9.93 8.29 -3.77
N GLU A 314 9.15 9.14 -3.10
CA GLU A 314 7.78 8.84 -2.69
C GLU A 314 6.91 8.48 -3.92
N PRO A 315 5.75 7.84 -3.71
CA PRO A 315 4.79 7.61 -4.79
C PRO A 315 4.43 8.92 -5.49
N MET A 316 4.50 8.91 -6.82
CA MET A 316 4.26 10.09 -7.68
C MET A 316 5.28 11.24 -7.50
N ALA A 317 6.38 11.03 -6.79
CA ALA A 317 7.49 11.98 -6.70
C ALA A 317 8.38 11.93 -7.96
N VAL A 318 9.17 12.99 -8.17
CA VAL A 318 10.00 13.20 -9.37
C VAL A 318 10.94 12.04 -9.65
N ASN A 319 11.55 11.46 -8.60
CA ASN A 319 12.54 10.40 -8.72
C ASN A 319 11.99 9.05 -8.26
N ASN A 320 10.67 8.84 -8.36
CA ASN A 320 10.05 7.57 -7.96
C ASN A 320 10.67 6.37 -8.70
N PRO A 321 11.23 5.38 -7.99
CA PRO A 321 11.93 4.26 -8.61
C PRO A 321 11.01 3.18 -9.21
N ARG A 322 9.69 3.32 -9.05
CA ARG A 322 8.67 2.35 -9.48
C ARG A 322 7.96 2.74 -10.77
N GLY A 323 8.33 3.88 -11.36
CA GLY A 323 7.74 4.35 -12.62
C GLY A 323 6.29 4.82 -12.49
N LEU A 324 5.85 5.20 -11.28
CA LEU A 324 4.57 5.87 -11.11
C LEU A 324 4.59 7.25 -11.77
N PRO A 325 3.47 7.71 -12.35
CA PRO A 325 3.40 9.02 -12.97
C PRO A 325 3.62 10.11 -11.93
N PHE A 326 4.32 11.18 -12.33
CA PHE A 326 4.52 12.36 -11.51
C PHE A 326 3.19 13.08 -11.23
N SER A 327 3.01 13.56 -10.01
CA SER A 327 1.82 14.33 -9.61
C SER A 327 1.91 15.78 -10.11
N GLU A 328 1.02 16.19 -11.02
CA GLU A 328 0.99 17.55 -11.56
C GLU A 328 0.43 18.59 -10.58
N ASP A 329 -0.53 18.18 -9.73
CA ASP A 329 -1.18 19.03 -8.72
C ASP A 329 -0.57 18.88 -7.32
N GLY A 330 0.38 17.96 -7.15
CA GLY A 330 1.06 17.66 -5.90
C GLY A 330 0.25 16.79 -4.95
N GLU A 331 -0.93 16.30 -5.35
CA GLU A 331 -1.71 15.33 -4.56
C GLU A 331 -1.03 13.96 -4.58
N GLY A 332 -0.96 13.32 -3.42
CA GLY A 332 -0.40 11.98 -3.25
C GLY A 332 -1.39 10.88 -3.64
N LEU A 333 -1.01 9.62 -3.39
CA LEU A 333 -1.89 8.46 -3.67
C LEU A 333 -3.18 8.44 -2.82
N LYS A 334 -3.15 9.06 -1.65
CA LYS A 334 -4.32 9.21 -0.76
C LYS A 334 -4.78 10.65 -0.79
N LYS A 335 -6.09 10.86 -0.92
CA LYS A 335 -6.68 12.20 -0.98
C LYS A 335 -6.35 13.01 0.25
N GLY A 336 -6.04 14.28 0.03
CA GLY A 336 -5.63 15.18 1.10
C GLY A 336 -4.22 14.92 1.65
N THR A 337 -3.43 14.04 1.02
CA THR A 337 -1.97 13.95 1.25
C THR A 337 -1.23 14.64 0.11
N THR A 338 -0.01 15.12 0.40
CA THR A 338 0.81 15.85 -0.57
C THR A 338 2.11 15.10 -0.81
N VAL A 339 2.49 14.95 -2.08
CA VAL A 339 3.73 14.29 -2.48
C VAL A 339 4.93 14.99 -1.84
N GLY A 340 5.85 14.20 -1.30
CA GLY A 340 7.04 14.69 -0.61
C GLY A 340 6.81 15.09 0.85
N GLN A 341 5.63 14.78 1.41
CA GLN A 341 5.34 14.98 2.83
C GLN A 341 5.26 13.67 3.62
N GLY A 342 5.39 12.50 2.99
CA GLY A 342 5.31 11.21 3.66
C GLY A 342 6.37 11.07 4.76
N ALA A 343 7.62 11.44 4.48
CA ALA A 343 8.69 11.40 5.46
C ALA A 343 8.41 12.26 6.73
N PHE A 344 7.76 13.41 6.57
CA PHE A 344 7.38 14.25 7.72
C PHE A 344 6.30 13.58 8.58
N ARG A 345 5.33 12.92 7.93
CA ARG A 345 4.24 12.19 8.58
C ARG A 345 4.76 10.97 9.36
N GLU A 346 5.74 10.26 8.82
CA GLU A 346 6.44 9.17 9.52
C GLU A 346 7.14 9.66 10.80
N VAL A 347 7.88 10.77 10.71
CA VAL A 347 8.54 11.38 11.87
C VAL A 347 7.53 11.90 12.88
N ALA A 348 6.44 12.53 12.40
CA ALA A 348 5.37 13.02 13.26
C ALA A 348 4.68 11.90 14.02
N ALA A 349 4.41 10.75 13.39
CA ALA A 349 3.81 9.61 14.05
C ALA A 349 4.65 9.11 15.24
N TYR A 350 5.98 9.09 15.11
CA TYR A 350 6.87 8.75 16.22
C TYR A 350 6.89 9.82 17.33
N ILE A 351 6.93 11.10 16.97
CA ILE A 351 6.94 12.21 17.94
C ILE A 351 5.63 12.23 18.76
N LEU A 352 4.50 12.03 18.09
CA LEU A 352 3.15 12.07 18.68
C LEU A 352 2.73 10.76 19.35
N ASP A 353 3.49 9.68 19.18
CA ASP A 353 3.35 8.46 19.98
C ASP A 353 3.98 8.66 21.38
N HIS A 354 3.29 9.41 22.22
CA HIS A 354 3.73 9.74 23.58
C HIS A 354 3.78 8.49 24.49
N PRO A 355 4.70 8.41 25.46
CA PRO A 355 4.72 7.33 26.43
C PRO A 355 3.49 7.36 27.37
N MET A 356 3.21 6.25 28.04
CA MET A 356 2.14 6.18 29.05
C MET A 356 2.35 7.12 30.25
N SER A 357 3.61 7.45 30.55
CA SER A 357 4.02 8.33 31.66
C SER A 357 3.63 9.80 31.42
N GLY A 358 3.29 10.18 30.19
CA GLY A 358 3.00 11.55 29.80
C GLY A 358 3.59 11.88 28.45
N ARG A 359 3.89 13.16 28.21
CA ARG A 359 4.43 13.57 26.90
C ARG A 359 5.84 13.08 26.70
N ARG A 360 6.15 12.76 25.44
CA ARG A 360 7.51 12.44 25.02
C ARG A 360 8.41 13.62 25.41
N SER A 361 9.39 13.35 26.26
CA SER A 361 10.34 14.38 26.67
C SER A 361 11.19 14.79 25.47
N LEU A 362 11.73 16.01 25.53
CA LEU A 362 12.69 16.50 24.54
C LEU A 362 14.02 15.74 24.55
N PHE A 363 14.21 14.81 25.51
CA PHE A 363 15.44 14.07 25.79
C PHE A 363 15.32 12.56 25.49
N GLY A 364 14.10 12.01 25.41
CA GLY A 364 13.72 11.06 24.35
C GLY A 364 13.75 9.53 24.56
N ASP A 365 14.17 8.95 25.69
CA ASP A 365 14.41 7.48 25.74
C ASP A 365 13.17 6.59 26.04
N GLU A 366 12.02 7.18 26.40
CA GLU A 366 10.84 6.36 26.75
C GLU A 366 10.09 5.82 25.52
N LYS A 367 9.68 4.54 25.62
CA LYS A 367 8.89 3.86 24.58
C LYS A 367 7.51 4.51 24.45
N GLY A 368 7.12 4.80 23.21
CA GLY A 368 5.80 5.35 22.90
C GLY A 368 4.67 4.39 23.27
N PHE A 369 3.47 4.94 23.44
CA PHE A 369 2.27 4.20 23.85
C PHE A 369 1.91 3.07 22.90
N ALA A 370 1.87 3.35 21.58
CA ALA A 370 1.65 2.36 20.54
C ALA A 370 2.94 1.66 20.09
N GLY A 371 4.09 2.25 20.40
CA GLY A 371 5.38 1.66 20.07
C GLY A 371 5.77 1.88 18.62
N VAL A 372 5.43 3.05 18.06
CA VAL A 372 5.97 3.48 16.75
C VAL A 372 7.50 3.46 16.84
N PRO A 373 8.21 2.77 15.94
CA PRO A 373 9.65 2.69 16.00
C PRO A 373 10.32 4.07 15.91
N PRO A 374 11.46 4.28 16.59
CA PRO A 374 12.25 5.50 16.47
C PRO A 374 12.43 5.93 15.02
N THR A 375 11.95 7.13 14.71
CA THR A 375 11.93 7.66 13.34
C THR A 375 12.42 9.11 13.36
N VAL A 376 13.40 9.41 12.50
CA VAL A 376 14.03 10.74 12.44
C VAL A 376 14.24 11.18 11.00
N MET A 377 14.17 12.49 10.75
CA MET A 377 14.51 13.05 9.45
C MET A 377 16.03 13.06 9.27
N VAL A 378 16.54 12.56 8.14
CA VAL A 378 17.98 12.55 7.83
C VAL A 378 18.26 13.08 6.43
N LYS A 379 19.48 13.60 6.26
CA LYS A 379 20.13 13.83 4.97
C LYS A 379 21.06 12.68 4.71
N CYS A 380 20.90 12.02 3.56
CA CYS A 380 21.73 10.89 3.18
C CYS A 380 22.24 11.04 1.75
N LEU A 381 23.56 10.97 1.57
CA LEU A 381 24.22 10.90 0.25
C LEU A 381 24.77 9.50 0.11
N HIS A 382 24.27 8.74 -0.86
CA HIS A 382 24.82 7.43 -1.19
C HIS A 382 24.40 7.03 -2.61
N LYS A 383 25.31 6.42 -3.36
CA LYS A 383 25.10 5.95 -4.74
C LYS A 383 24.09 4.80 -4.89
N GLY A 384 23.75 4.13 -3.79
CA GLY A 384 22.79 3.02 -3.78
C GLY A 384 21.32 3.43 -3.88
N PHE A 385 21.01 4.73 -3.79
CA PHE A 385 19.64 5.24 -3.97
C PHE A 385 19.33 5.55 -5.45
N ASN A 386 18.08 5.88 -5.76
CA ASN A 386 17.69 6.18 -7.14
C ASN A 386 18.09 7.61 -7.53
N HIS A 387 19.11 7.73 -8.37
CA HIS A 387 19.60 9.00 -8.92
C HIS A 387 19.44 8.99 -10.45
N PRO A 388 18.42 9.64 -11.04
CA PRO A 388 18.27 9.68 -12.49
C PRO A 388 19.32 10.54 -13.20
N GLY A 389 20.15 11.29 -12.46
CA GLY A 389 21.23 12.14 -12.98
C GLY A 389 22.47 12.10 -12.08
N GLU A 390 22.96 13.27 -11.69
CA GLU A 390 24.11 13.38 -10.77
C GLU A 390 23.78 12.84 -9.38
N LEU A 391 24.81 12.41 -8.65
CA LEU A 391 24.69 11.96 -7.27
C LEU A 391 24.23 13.14 -6.39
N THR A 392 23.04 13.05 -5.82
CA THR A 392 22.45 14.12 -4.99
C THR A 392 22.19 13.66 -3.56
N THR A 393 22.25 14.60 -2.61
CA THR A 393 21.84 14.30 -1.23
C THR A 393 20.33 14.16 -1.17
N LYS A 394 19.86 13.05 -0.62
CA LYS A 394 18.45 12.77 -0.39
C LYS A 394 18.05 13.14 1.02
N ILE A 395 16.82 13.62 1.18
CA ILE A 395 16.22 13.91 2.48
C ILE A 395 15.06 12.93 2.65
N GLY A 396 14.91 12.35 3.84
CA GLY A 396 13.88 11.35 4.08
C GLY A 396 13.79 10.91 5.53
N SER A 397 12.79 10.09 5.83
CA SER A 397 12.64 9.47 7.14
C SER A 397 13.55 8.25 7.25
N LEU A 398 14.32 8.18 8.34
CA LEU A 398 15.07 7.01 8.76
C LEU A 398 14.36 6.41 9.98
N GLN A 399 13.76 5.24 9.80
CA GLN A 399 13.03 4.52 10.85
C GLN A 399 13.83 3.30 11.29
N MET A 400 13.84 3.02 12.59
CA MET A 400 14.52 1.84 13.15
C MET A 400 13.86 0.57 12.64
N PHE A 401 14.68 -0.36 12.13
CA PHE A 401 14.20 -1.68 11.76
C PHE A 401 13.96 -2.49 13.02
N ILE A 402 12.76 -3.05 13.18
CA ILE A 402 12.44 -3.93 14.29
C ILE A 402 12.42 -5.38 13.82
N GLU A 403 13.20 -6.24 14.48
CA GLU A 403 13.12 -7.69 14.29
C GLU A 403 11.70 -8.16 14.62
N ASN A 404 11.06 -8.83 13.65
CA ASN A 404 9.66 -9.22 13.70
C ASN A 404 9.45 -10.62 13.11
N ASN A 405 8.29 -11.21 13.39
CA ASN A 405 7.88 -12.53 12.93
C ASN A 405 6.85 -12.46 11.78
N GLY A 406 6.90 -11.41 10.96
CA GLY A 406 5.94 -11.15 9.88
C GLY A 406 4.92 -10.07 10.23
N SER A 407 3.92 -9.94 9.36
CA SER A 407 2.86 -8.94 9.47
C SER A 407 1.57 -9.53 10.04
N CYS A 408 0.62 -8.67 10.42
CA CYS A 408 -0.70 -9.14 10.82
C CYS A 408 -1.51 -9.77 9.67
N GLU A 409 -1.11 -9.64 8.39
CA GLU A 409 -1.77 -10.33 7.27
C GLU A 409 -1.57 -11.86 7.34
N ASP A 410 -0.52 -12.30 8.00
CA ASP A 410 -0.14 -13.71 8.11
C ASP A 410 -0.83 -14.42 9.29
N MET A 411 -1.58 -13.69 10.14
CA MET A 411 -2.19 -14.22 11.36
C MET A 411 -3.69 -13.88 11.48
N GLY A 412 -4.45 -14.76 12.13
CA GLY A 412 -5.86 -14.51 12.42
C GLY A 412 -6.03 -13.42 13.48
N PRO A 413 -6.92 -12.41 13.28
CA PRO A 413 -7.02 -11.27 14.17
C PRO A 413 -7.46 -11.61 15.60
N GLY A 414 -8.11 -12.77 15.80
CA GLY A 414 -8.49 -13.24 17.13
C GLY A 414 -7.30 -13.57 18.05
N ALA A 415 -6.09 -13.75 17.51
CA ALA A 415 -4.89 -14.02 18.30
C ALA A 415 -4.24 -12.76 18.89
N PHE A 416 -4.64 -11.57 18.41
CA PHE A 416 -4.00 -10.33 18.82
C PHE A 416 -4.43 -9.88 20.22
N PRO A 417 -3.51 -9.39 21.06
CA PRO A 417 -3.87 -8.84 22.36
C PRO A 417 -4.77 -7.61 22.26
N VAL A 418 -5.80 -7.56 23.09
CA VAL A 418 -6.73 -6.42 23.15
C VAL A 418 -5.99 -5.11 23.42
N LYS A 419 -5.05 -5.11 24.37
CA LYS A 419 -4.26 -3.93 24.73
C LYS A 419 -3.45 -3.39 23.55
N GLU A 420 -2.88 -4.26 22.73
CA GLU A 420 -2.07 -3.86 21.56
C GLU A 420 -2.94 -3.29 20.43
N VAL A 421 -4.10 -3.90 20.15
CA VAL A 421 -5.05 -3.34 19.17
C VAL A 421 -5.57 -1.97 19.63
N HIS A 422 -5.89 -1.82 20.91
CA HIS A 422 -6.34 -0.55 21.49
C HIS A 422 -5.26 0.53 21.44
N LYS A 423 -3.98 0.16 21.57
CA LYS A 423 -2.89 1.12 21.45
C LYS A 423 -2.81 1.71 20.05
N ILE A 424 -2.86 0.84 19.03
CA ILE A 424 -2.82 1.22 17.62
C ILE A 424 -4.06 2.05 17.26
N SER A 425 -5.24 1.67 17.75
CA SER A 425 -6.48 2.39 17.44
C SER A 425 -6.46 3.85 17.91
N VAL A 426 -5.82 4.14 19.05
CA VAL A 426 -5.67 5.52 19.55
C VAL A 426 -4.80 6.34 18.60
N VAL A 427 -3.60 5.86 18.26
CA VAL A 427 -2.69 6.60 17.38
C VAL A 427 -3.28 6.77 15.98
N ASP A 428 -3.87 5.73 15.41
CA ASP A 428 -4.46 5.81 14.06
C ASP A 428 -5.66 6.75 13.99
N MET A 429 -6.54 6.74 15.00
CA MET A 429 -7.66 7.68 15.03
C MET A 429 -7.16 9.11 15.20
N ARG A 430 -6.21 9.37 16.11
CA ARG A 430 -5.65 10.72 16.27
C ARG A 430 -5.00 11.24 15.00
N LEU A 431 -4.23 10.40 14.33
CA LEU A 431 -3.56 10.79 13.11
C LEU A 431 -4.45 10.65 11.87
N ALA A 432 -5.71 10.25 12.00
CA ALA A 432 -6.63 9.99 10.88
C ALA A 432 -5.95 9.19 9.74
N ASN A 433 -5.35 8.06 10.10
CA ASN A 433 -4.54 7.27 9.18
C ASN A 433 -5.37 6.82 7.95
N ALA A 434 -4.91 7.16 6.74
CA ALA A 434 -5.60 6.84 5.49
C ALA A 434 -5.16 5.50 4.87
N ASP A 435 -4.26 4.76 5.53
CA ASP A 435 -3.70 3.53 4.98
C ASP A 435 -3.36 2.48 6.06
N ARG A 436 -4.13 2.41 7.15
CA ARG A 436 -3.93 1.32 8.12
C ARG A 436 -4.55 0.01 7.63
N HIS A 437 -3.72 -0.84 7.04
CA HIS A 437 -4.01 -2.25 6.79
C HIS A 437 -3.14 -3.18 7.66
N ALA A 438 -3.47 -4.47 7.68
CA ALA A 438 -2.79 -5.47 8.50
C ALA A 438 -1.29 -5.62 8.13
N GLY A 439 -0.91 -5.37 6.88
CA GLY A 439 0.49 -5.38 6.41
C GLY A 439 1.34 -4.26 7.04
N ASN A 440 0.70 -3.18 7.48
CA ASN A 440 1.36 -2.06 8.16
C ASN A 440 1.44 -2.26 9.69
N ILE A 441 1.13 -3.46 10.20
CA ILE A 441 1.27 -3.82 11.60
C ILE A 441 2.15 -5.07 11.67
N LEU A 442 3.34 -4.92 12.25
CA LEU A 442 4.27 -6.03 12.44
C LEU A 442 3.99 -6.77 13.75
N ILE A 443 4.36 -8.04 13.77
CA ILE A 443 4.27 -8.90 14.95
C ILE A 443 5.67 -9.01 15.54
N GLY A 444 5.89 -8.31 16.65
CA GLY A 444 7.15 -8.32 17.38
C GLY A 444 7.43 -9.66 18.07
N LYS A 445 8.61 -9.76 18.68
CA LYS A 445 8.96 -10.90 19.53
C LYS A 445 8.00 -10.97 20.72
N VAL A 446 7.61 -12.19 21.06
CA VAL A 446 6.76 -12.50 22.21
C VAL A 446 7.46 -12.04 23.48
N GLU A 447 6.79 -11.23 24.30
CA GLU A 447 7.32 -10.79 25.61
C GLU A 447 7.47 -12.01 26.55
N GLU A 448 8.21 -11.85 27.66
CA GLU A 448 8.44 -12.93 28.64
C GLU A 448 7.13 -13.55 29.19
N ASN A 449 6.02 -12.82 29.09
CA ASN A 449 4.67 -13.23 29.48
C ASN A 449 3.94 -14.08 28.41
N GLY A 450 4.55 -14.37 27.26
CA GLY A 450 3.95 -15.16 26.19
C GLY A 450 3.01 -14.39 25.25
N GLN A 451 2.94 -13.05 25.37
CA GLN A 451 2.02 -12.22 24.59
C GLN A 451 2.72 -11.55 23.39
N ALA A 452 2.09 -11.57 22.21
CA ALA A 452 2.61 -10.94 21.00
C ALA A 452 2.52 -9.41 21.08
N VAL A 453 3.59 -8.70 20.73
CA VAL A 453 3.60 -7.23 20.65
C VAL A 453 3.25 -6.81 19.22
N LEU A 454 2.37 -5.82 19.06
CA LEU A 454 2.07 -5.28 17.74
C LEU A 454 2.82 -3.97 17.53
N ILE A 455 3.41 -3.81 16.35
CA ILE A 455 4.27 -2.66 16.05
C ILE A 455 3.71 -1.95 14.81
N PRO A 456 3.08 -0.78 14.98
CA PRO A 456 2.58 -0.02 13.85
C PRO A 456 3.76 0.59 13.08
N ILE A 457 3.76 0.40 11.76
CA ILE A 457 4.72 1.00 10.84
C ILE A 457 3.98 1.73 9.73
N ASP A 458 4.73 2.38 8.84
CA ASP A 458 4.23 3.02 7.61
C ASP A 458 3.11 4.04 7.83
N HIS A 459 3.49 5.20 8.38
CA HIS A 459 2.57 6.31 8.66
C HIS A 459 2.63 7.40 7.60
N GLY A 460 3.16 7.11 6.41
CA GLY A 460 3.31 8.08 5.31
C GLY A 460 2.01 8.73 4.85
N TYR A 461 0.85 8.11 5.13
CA TYR A 461 -0.48 8.62 4.79
C TYR A 461 -1.35 9.01 6.00
N CYS A 462 -0.72 9.36 7.13
CA CYS A 462 -1.43 9.95 8.27
C CYS A 462 -1.52 11.48 8.16
N LEU A 463 -2.33 12.12 8.98
CA LEU A 463 -2.60 13.58 9.06
C LEU A 463 -3.12 14.23 7.74
N PRO A 464 -4.04 13.60 6.99
CA PRO A 464 -4.55 14.16 5.74
C PRO A 464 -5.29 15.50 5.95
N LYS A 465 -5.46 16.28 4.88
CA LYS A 465 -6.25 17.52 4.89
C LYS A 465 -7.76 17.29 5.09
N SER A 466 -8.23 16.06 4.91
CA SER A 466 -9.63 15.66 5.07
C SER A 466 -9.74 14.21 5.55
N PHE A 467 -10.92 13.80 6.02
CA PHE A 467 -11.18 12.44 6.52
C PHE A 467 -11.61 11.46 5.40
N GLU A 468 -11.64 11.88 4.14
CA GLU A 468 -12.21 11.12 3.03
C GLU A 468 -11.66 9.69 2.89
N ASP A 469 -10.34 9.52 2.98
CA ASP A 469 -9.65 8.23 2.81
C ASP A 469 -9.28 7.55 4.13
N CYS A 470 -9.81 8.02 5.28
CA CYS A 470 -9.52 7.45 6.58
C CYS A 470 -9.88 5.95 6.61
N THR A 471 -8.90 5.09 6.90
CA THR A 471 -9.03 3.64 6.73
C THR A 471 -8.37 2.89 7.89
N PHE A 472 -9.15 2.06 8.59
CA PHE A 472 -8.71 1.28 9.75
C PHE A 472 -9.09 -0.19 9.64
N GLU A 473 -8.13 -1.07 9.35
CA GLU A 473 -8.41 -2.51 9.27
C GLU A 473 -8.77 -3.13 10.64
N TRP A 474 -8.24 -2.60 11.73
CA TRP A 474 -8.53 -3.11 13.08
C TRP A 474 -9.99 -2.94 13.50
N LEU A 475 -10.81 -2.13 12.79
CA LEU A 475 -12.26 -2.05 13.03
C LEU A 475 -12.95 -3.41 12.92
N TYR A 476 -12.44 -4.29 12.06
CA TYR A 476 -13.02 -5.60 11.83
C TYR A 476 -12.48 -6.68 12.77
N TRP A 477 -11.59 -6.30 13.69
CA TRP A 477 -11.00 -7.21 14.67
C TRP A 477 -11.87 -7.26 15.94
N PRO A 478 -12.06 -8.44 16.56
CA PRO A 478 -12.96 -8.57 17.71
C PRO A 478 -12.56 -7.69 18.91
N GLN A 479 -11.28 -7.35 19.04
CA GLN A 479 -10.71 -6.49 20.08
C GLN A 479 -11.25 -5.05 20.00
N ALA A 480 -11.54 -4.55 18.79
CA ALA A 480 -12.05 -3.18 18.61
C ALA A 480 -13.46 -3.00 19.18
N ARG A 481 -14.21 -4.09 19.38
CA ARG A 481 -15.55 -4.06 20.01
C ARG A 481 -15.49 -4.08 21.53
N GLN A 482 -14.30 -4.20 22.13
CA GLN A 482 -14.12 -4.16 23.58
C GLN A 482 -13.88 -2.72 24.04
N PRO A 483 -14.39 -2.32 25.22
CA PRO A 483 -14.15 -0.98 25.75
C PRO A 483 -12.68 -0.79 26.11
N TYR A 484 -12.19 0.45 26.00
CA TYR A 484 -10.86 0.80 26.47
C TYR A 484 -10.69 0.52 27.95
N SER A 485 -9.50 0.05 28.34
CA SER A 485 -9.13 -0.08 29.75
C SER A 485 -9.01 1.30 30.42
N PRO A 486 -9.18 1.41 31.76
CA PRO A 486 -9.04 2.67 32.48
C PRO A 486 -7.69 3.36 32.23
N GLU A 487 -6.60 2.59 32.16
CA GLU A 487 -5.25 3.07 31.83
C GLU A 487 -5.22 3.83 30.48
N ILE A 488 -5.83 3.23 29.45
CA ILE A 488 -5.90 3.83 28.11
C ILE A 488 -6.82 5.04 28.08
N ILE A 489 -7.92 5.00 28.84
CA ILE A 489 -8.83 6.14 28.96
C ILE A 489 -8.11 7.35 29.57
N ASP A 490 -7.31 7.14 30.62
CA ASP A 490 -6.56 8.22 31.26
C ASP A 490 -5.43 8.74 30.36
N TYR A 491 -4.78 7.85 29.59
CA TYR A 491 -3.88 8.27 28.51
C TYR A 491 -4.60 9.16 27.48
N ILE A 492 -5.75 8.74 26.95
CA ILE A 492 -6.52 9.53 25.97
C ILE A 492 -6.93 10.90 26.52
N LYS A 493 -7.28 10.98 27.81
CA LYS A 493 -7.61 12.27 28.45
C LYS A 493 -6.43 13.23 28.50
N SER A 494 -5.20 12.73 28.64
CA SER A 494 -4.00 13.56 28.78
C SER A 494 -3.50 14.16 27.46
N LEU A 495 -3.97 13.64 26.32
CA LEU A 495 -3.57 14.10 24.99
C LEU A 495 -4.13 15.48 24.65
N ASP A 496 -3.32 16.32 24.03
CA ASP A 496 -3.65 17.69 23.67
C ASP A 496 -3.18 17.99 22.24
N ALA A 497 -4.11 18.32 21.35
CA ALA A 497 -3.79 18.50 19.94
C ALA A 497 -3.04 19.82 19.66
N ASP A 498 -3.30 20.88 20.42
CA ASP A 498 -2.68 22.19 20.19
C ASP A 498 -1.21 22.17 20.62
N GLU A 499 -0.93 21.50 21.74
CA GLU A 499 0.43 21.29 22.20
C GLU A 499 1.20 20.33 21.28
N ASP A 500 0.54 19.34 20.70
CA ASP A 500 1.13 18.43 19.71
C ASP A 500 1.47 19.16 18.40
N ILE A 501 0.62 20.08 17.94
CA ILE A 501 0.92 20.95 16.79
C ILE A 501 2.14 21.83 17.11
N ALA A 502 2.19 22.42 18.30
CA ALA A 502 3.33 23.22 18.74
C ALA A 502 4.62 22.38 18.82
N LEU A 503 4.52 21.11 19.25
CA LEU A 503 5.63 20.17 19.29
C LEU A 503 6.14 19.84 17.88
N LEU A 504 5.26 19.54 16.93
CA LEU A 504 5.67 19.30 15.53
C LEU A 504 6.38 20.52 14.93
N LYS A 505 5.84 21.72 15.19
CA LYS A 505 6.47 22.98 14.78
C LYS A 505 7.84 23.17 15.43
N PHE A 506 7.98 22.81 16.70
CA PHE A 506 9.27 22.83 17.41
C PHE A 506 10.30 21.88 16.79
N HIS A 507 9.84 20.71 16.32
CA HIS A 507 10.65 19.73 15.58
C HIS A 507 10.90 20.10 14.11
N GLY A 508 10.35 21.22 13.64
CA GLY A 508 10.65 21.79 12.32
C GLY A 508 9.62 21.48 11.24
N TRP A 509 8.47 20.90 11.58
CA TRP A 509 7.36 20.73 10.66
C TRP A 509 6.22 21.69 11.01
N ASP A 510 6.08 22.77 10.25
CA ASP A 510 4.93 23.67 10.35
C ASP A 510 3.74 22.99 9.67
N LEU A 511 2.92 22.32 10.48
CA LEU A 511 1.79 21.52 10.01
C LEU A 511 0.79 22.42 9.27
N PRO A 512 0.40 22.08 8.02
CA PRO A 512 -0.61 22.85 7.31
C PRO A 512 -1.91 22.97 8.11
N VAL A 513 -2.59 24.11 7.99
CA VAL A 513 -3.78 24.44 8.82
C VAL A 513 -4.86 23.36 8.71
N GLU A 514 -5.07 22.83 7.51
CA GLU A 514 -6.05 21.76 7.26
C GLU A 514 -5.65 20.44 7.95
N CYS A 515 -4.36 20.11 7.95
CA CYS A 515 -3.84 18.92 8.65
C CYS A 515 -3.89 19.09 10.18
N ALA A 516 -3.61 20.30 10.68
CA ALA A 516 -3.74 20.64 12.09
C ALA A 516 -5.20 20.52 12.56
N ARG A 517 -6.13 21.02 11.74
CA ARG A 517 -7.57 20.88 11.95
C ARG A 517 -7.99 19.40 12.03
N THR A 518 -7.51 18.55 11.11
CA THR A 518 -7.76 17.10 11.17
C THR A 518 -7.31 16.51 12.51
N LEU A 519 -6.10 16.83 12.98
CA LEU A 519 -5.57 16.34 14.27
C LEU A 519 -6.39 16.82 15.48
N GLN A 520 -6.83 18.08 15.47
CA GLN A 520 -7.67 18.66 16.52
C GLN A 520 -9.03 17.97 16.59
N ILE A 521 -9.71 17.85 15.44
CA ILE A 521 -11.05 17.26 15.36
C ILE A 521 -11.00 15.76 15.69
N SER A 522 -10.01 15.01 15.19
CA SER A 522 -9.87 13.58 15.48
C SER A 522 -9.57 13.32 16.96
N THR A 523 -8.68 14.12 17.57
CA THR A 523 -8.37 14.04 19.00
C THR A 523 -9.61 14.40 19.83
N MET A 524 -10.37 15.41 19.43
CA MET A 524 -11.62 15.80 20.07
C MET A 524 -12.67 14.68 20.01
N LEU A 525 -12.89 14.08 18.83
CA LEU A 525 -13.80 12.94 18.64
C LEU A 525 -13.42 11.77 19.54
N LEU A 526 -12.13 11.42 19.57
CA LEU A 526 -11.64 10.34 20.42
C LEU A 526 -11.93 10.61 21.90
N LYS A 527 -11.60 11.80 22.42
CA LYS A 527 -11.85 12.17 23.81
C LYS A 527 -13.34 12.18 24.16
N LYS A 528 -14.18 12.75 23.29
CA LYS A 528 -15.64 12.82 23.48
C LYS A 528 -16.31 11.45 23.41
N GLY A 529 -15.88 10.59 22.48
CA GLY A 529 -16.40 9.23 22.35
C GLY A 529 -16.04 8.36 23.55
N VAL A 530 -14.79 8.41 24.00
CA VAL A 530 -14.33 7.68 25.20
C VAL A 530 -15.06 8.14 26.46
N LYS A 531 -15.28 9.45 26.62
CA LYS A 531 -16.07 10.01 27.74
C LYS A 531 -17.49 9.42 27.80
N ARG A 532 -18.06 9.05 26.65
CA ARG A 532 -19.38 8.43 26.49
C ARG A 532 -19.36 6.90 26.53
N GLY A 533 -18.22 6.29 26.87
CA GLY A 533 -18.09 4.83 26.96
C GLY A 533 -18.08 4.11 25.61
N MET A 534 -17.84 4.82 24.52
CA MET A 534 -17.78 4.22 23.18
C MET A 534 -16.53 3.34 23.03
N THR A 535 -16.68 2.25 22.26
CA THR A 535 -15.59 1.34 21.92
C THR A 535 -14.72 1.90 20.79
N PRO A 536 -13.48 1.41 20.59
CA PRO A 536 -12.68 1.75 19.41
C PRO A 536 -13.45 1.58 18.11
N PHE A 537 -14.24 0.50 17.99
CA PHE A 537 -15.10 0.25 16.83
C PHE A 537 -16.10 1.39 16.62
N ALA A 538 -16.84 1.75 17.67
CA ALA A 538 -17.86 2.78 17.56
C ALA A 538 -17.28 4.14 17.18
N ILE A 539 -16.11 4.52 17.72
CA ILE A 539 -15.47 5.80 17.39
C ILE A 539 -14.87 5.76 15.98
N GLY A 540 -14.09 4.73 15.65
CA GLY A 540 -13.43 4.64 14.35
C GLY A 540 -14.41 4.46 13.19
N SER A 541 -15.58 3.83 13.41
CA SER A 541 -16.65 3.77 12.40
C SER A 541 -17.26 5.14 12.06
N LEU A 542 -17.15 6.15 12.94
CA LEU A 542 -17.57 7.52 12.61
C LEU A 542 -16.58 8.22 11.67
N MET A 543 -15.33 7.77 11.65
CA MET A 543 -14.26 8.35 10.85
C MET A 543 -14.17 7.74 9.45
N CYS A 544 -14.47 6.45 9.31
CA CYS A 544 -14.36 5.74 8.05
C CYS A 544 -15.67 5.83 7.24
N ARG A 545 -15.56 5.98 5.93
CA ARG A 545 -16.72 5.87 5.02
C ARG A 545 -17.18 4.42 4.92
N GLU A 546 -18.49 4.19 4.90
CA GLU A 546 -19.07 2.85 4.66
C GLU A 546 -18.90 2.42 3.19
N SER A 547 -18.90 3.38 2.27
CA SER A 547 -18.65 3.19 0.84
C SER A 547 -18.02 4.44 0.27
N LEU A 548 -17.33 4.32 -0.88
CA LEU A 548 -16.64 5.45 -1.53
C LEU A 548 -17.58 6.64 -1.84
N ASN A 549 -18.89 6.39 -1.96
CA ASN A 549 -19.89 7.38 -2.34
C ASN A 549 -20.67 7.97 -1.16
N LYS A 550 -20.43 7.51 0.07
CA LYS A 550 -21.14 7.96 1.26
C LYS A 550 -20.14 8.60 2.23
N GLU A 551 -20.29 9.91 2.44
CA GLU A 551 -19.52 10.67 3.44
C GLU A 551 -19.64 10.00 4.82
N SER A 552 -18.54 9.97 5.56
CA SER A 552 -18.49 9.49 6.94
C SER A 552 -19.19 10.49 7.88
N VAL A 553 -19.49 10.07 9.11
CA VAL A 553 -20.15 10.93 10.08
C VAL A 553 -19.27 12.13 10.43
N ILE A 554 -17.95 11.93 10.59
CA ILE A 554 -17.01 13.02 10.86
C ILE A 554 -16.96 14.04 9.72
N GLU A 555 -17.05 13.59 8.46
CA GLU A 555 -17.11 14.49 7.31
C GLU A 555 -18.39 15.31 7.30
N GLY A 556 -19.53 14.67 7.62
CA GLY A 556 -20.81 15.36 7.80
C GLY A 556 -20.77 16.41 8.90
N ILE A 557 -20.14 16.11 10.04
CA ILE A 557 -19.94 17.06 11.15
C ILE A 557 -19.08 18.26 10.71
N VAL A 558 -17.95 18.00 10.06
CA VAL A 558 -17.05 19.05 9.55
C VAL A 558 -17.76 19.95 8.56
N LYS A 559 -18.51 19.35 7.62
CA LYS A 559 -19.28 20.06 6.61
C LYS A 559 -20.41 20.91 7.21
N ALA A 560 -21.16 20.34 8.16
CA ALA A 560 -22.21 21.08 8.87
C ALA A 560 -21.64 22.27 9.66
N ALA A 561 -20.45 22.11 10.25
CA ALA A 561 -19.77 23.22 10.92
C ALA A 561 -19.32 24.29 9.92
N LEU A 562 -18.77 23.90 8.77
CA LEU A 562 -18.37 24.84 7.70
C LEU A 562 -19.57 25.62 7.16
N ASP A 563 -20.72 24.97 6.98
CA ASP A 563 -21.95 25.60 6.51
C ASP A 563 -22.59 26.53 7.57
N SER A 564 -22.29 26.32 8.85
CA SER A 564 -22.83 27.09 9.98
C SER A 564 -22.02 28.34 10.31
N VAL A 565 -20.73 28.39 9.95
CA VAL A 565 -19.85 29.53 10.23
C VAL A 565 -19.75 30.48 9.05
N LEU A 566 -19.59 31.78 9.33
CA LEU A 566 -19.36 32.78 8.27
C LEU A 566 -17.96 32.60 7.65
N PRO A 567 -17.78 32.95 6.37
CA PRO A 567 -16.46 33.04 5.76
C PRO A 567 -15.54 33.97 6.57
N CYS A 568 -14.29 33.57 6.78
CA CYS A 568 -13.27 34.29 7.59
C CYS A 568 -13.47 34.24 9.13
N THR A 569 -14.29 33.31 9.62
CA THR A 569 -14.37 33.01 11.06
C THR A 569 -13.03 32.44 11.57
N SER A 570 -12.70 32.68 12.85
CA SER A 570 -11.47 32.15 13.45
C SER A 570 -11.51 30.62 13.57
N GLU A 571 -10.34 29.95 13.46
CA GLU A 571 -10.25 28.49 13.64
C GLU A 571 -10.81 28.04 15.01
N ALA A 572 -10.60 28.82 16.07
CA ALA A 572 -11.14 28.49 17.40
C ALA A 572 -12.67 28.42 17.39
N THR A 573 -13.33 29.43 16.82
CA THR A 573 -14.80 29.45 16.71
C THR A 573 -15.33 28.34 15.81
N PHE A 574 -14.59 27.99 14.74
CA PHE A 574 -14.92 26.85 13.90
C PHE A 574 -14.84 25.53 14.68
N LEU A 575 -13.77 25.31 15.44
CA LEU A 575 -13.59 24.11 16.26
C LEU A 575 -14.62 24.02 17.41
N ASP A 576 -15.01 25.15 18.00
CA ASP A 576 -16.11 25.21 18.98
C ASP A 576 -17.43 24.75 18.34
N THR A 577 -17.72 25.22 17.12
CA THR A 577 -18.90 24.80 16.36
C THR A 577 -18.86 23.31 16.03
N VAL A 578 -17.71 22.79 15.61
CA VAL A 578 -17.49 21.34 15.40
C VAL A 578 -17.75 20.57 16.70
N SER A 579 -17.24 21.05 17.83
CA SER A 579 -17.43 20.42 19.15
C SER A 579 -18.90 20.30 19.53
N GLU A 580 -19.70 21.35 19.31
CA GLU A 580 -21.13 21.36 19.60
C GLU A 580 -21.93 20.40 18.70
N ILE A 581 -21.70 20.44 17.38
CA ILE A 581 -22.36 19.55 16.42
C ILE A 581 -21.97 18.09 16.68
N MET A 582 -20.72 17.85 17.05
CA MET A 582 -20.22 16.53 17.40
C MET A 582 -20.88 16.00 18.67
N ASP A 583 -21.09 16.82 19.70
CA ASP A 583 -21.80 16.40 20.91
C ASP A 583 -23.24 15.95 20.59
N GLN A 584 -23.96 16.69 19.73
CA GLN A 584 -25.30 16.31 19.29
C GLN A 584 -25.33 14.92 18.63
N HIS A 585 -24.45 14.68 17.66
CA HIS A 585 -24.35 13.38 16.97
C HIS A 585 -24.00 12.25 17.94
N LEU A 586 -23.04 12.47 18.84
CA LEU A 586 -22.61 11.45 19.80
C LEU A 586 -23.70 11.15 20.84
N ASP A 587 -24.48 12.16 21.26
CA ASP A 587 -25.60 11.99 22.19
C ASP A 587 -26.76 11.22 21.53
N GLU A 588 -27.05 11.46 20.25
CA GLU A 588 -28.05 10.68 19.49
C GLU A 588 -27.64 9.21 19.36
N ILE A 589 -26.38 8.94 19.06
CA ILE A 589 -25.85 7.57 18.94
C ILE A 589 -25.91 6.86 20.30
N THR A 590 -25.46 7.51 21.37
CA THR A 590 -25.43 6.89 22.69
C THR A 590 -26.81 6.74 23.32
N GLY A 591 -27.73 7.69 23.08
CA GLY A 591 -29.13 7.60 23.47
C GLY A 591 -29.93 6.54 22.71
N SER A 592 -29.47 6.12 21.52
CA SER A 592 -30.04 4.99 20.78
C SER A 592 -29.55 3.62 21.25
N ILE A 593 -28.48 3.59 22.07
CA ILE A 593 -27.84 2.37 22.59
C ILE A 593 -28.26 2.08 24.04
N SER A 594 -28.74 3.09 24.77
CA SER A 594 -29.38 2.99 26.10
C SER A 594 -30.85 2.61 25.99
#